data_AF-A0A9D7XPJ4-F1
#
_entry.id   AF-A0A9D7XPJ4-F1
#
_cell.length_a   1.000
_cell.length_b   1.000
_cell.length_c   1.000
_cell.angle_alpha   90.00
_cell.angle_beta   90.00
_cell.angle_gamma   90.00
#
_symmetry.space_group_name_H-M   'P 1'
#
loop_
_entity.id
_entity.type
_entity.pdbx_description
1 polymer ?
#
loop_
_entity_poly.entity_id
_entity_poly.type
_entity_poly.pdbx_seq_one_letter_code
_entity_poly.pdbx_strand_id
1 'polypeptide(L)'
;MNSTPLRYPGGKSIMSPFFEELIKLNSLKKVIYSEPYAGGAGAAINLLLNNSVEAIRINDSSRGIYSFWNSLINEGERFIDKVDKTEVTLKEWQSQRLIFKNSTTTSFDLGFATFFLSRTNRSGILAAGPIGGQDEKTQKVLNIKLVADLIKLI
;
A
#
# COMPACT_ATOMS: atom_id res chain seq x y z
N MET A 1 -11.05 -10.62 -2.71
CA MET A 1 -11.03 -9.42 -1.85
C MET A 1 -9.74 -8.66 -2.11
N ASN A 2 -9.74 -7.32 -2.02
CA ASN A 2 -8.51 -6.53 -2.16
C ASN A 2 -7.87 -6.40 -0.78
N SER A 3 -6.93 -7.30 -0.48
CA SER A 3 -6.38 -7.46 0.88
C SER A 3 -5.08 -6.66 1.10
N THR A 4 -4.72 -5.78 0.17
CA THR A 4 -3.52 -4.94 0.30
C THR A 4 -3.84 -3.54 0.85
N PRO A 5 -3.00 -3.00 1.76
CA PRO A 5 -3.17 -1.64 2.28
C PRO A 5 -3.03 -0.55 1.20
N LEU A 6 -2.26 -0.78 0.13
CA LEU A 6 -2.03 0.20 -0.93
C LEU A 6 -3.08 0.13 -2.04
N ARG A 7 -3.63 1.29 -2.43
CA ARG A 7 -4.28 1.45 -3.74
C ARG A 7 -3.21 1.82 -4.75
N TYR A 8 -2.85 0.87 -5.60
CA TYR A 8 -1.76 1.06 -6.56
C TYR A 8 -2.16 0.56 -7.96
N PRO A 9 -1.81 1.28 -9.04
CA PRO A 9 -2.08 0.83 -10.41
C PRO A 9 -1.46 -0.53 -10.72
N GLY A 10 -2.12 -1.31 -11.58
CA GLY A 10 -1.64 -2.64 -11.96
C GLY A 10 -1.80 -3.69 -10.86
N GLY A 11 -2.84 -3.58 -10.03
CA GLY A 11 -3.13 -4.51 -8.94
C GLY A 11 -3.19 -5.96 -9.42
N LYS A 12 -2.20 -6.76 -9.00
CA LYS A 12 -2.04 -8.17 -9.37
C LYS A 12 -2.90 -9.13 -8.54
N SER A 13 -3.73 -8.63 -7.64
CA SER A 13 -4.63 -9.43 -6.78
C SER A 13 -5.52 -10.39 -7.57
N ILE A 14 -5.85 -10.05 -8.82
CA ILE A 14 -6.65 -10.92 -9.71
C ILE A 14 -5.92 -12.21 -10.11
N MET A 15 -4.59 -12.25 -9.98
CA MET A 15 -3.77 -13.41 -10.32
C MET A 15 -3.66 -14.43 -9.18
N SER A 16 -4.13 -14.10 -7.96
CA SER A 16 -4.03 -15.02 -6.82
C SER A 16 -4.63 -16.41 -7.11
N PRO A 17 -5.85 -16.54 -7.67
CA PRO A 17 -6.44 -17.86 -7.95
C PRO A 17 -5.61 -18.70 -8.92
N PHE A 18 -5.00 -18.06 -9.93
CA PHE A 18 -4.12 -18.74 -10.87
C PHE A 18 -2.89 -19.34 -10.18
N PHE A 19 -2.25 -18.59 -9.27
CA PHE A 19 -1.09 -19.11 -8.54
C PHE A 19 -1.47 -20.19 -7.52
N GLU A 20 -2.61 -20.07 -6.87
CA GLU A 20 -3.15 -21.10 -5.97
C GLU A 20 -3.37 -22.43 -6.73
N GLU A 21 -4.00 -22.36 -7.91
CA GLU A 21 -4.22 -23.52 -8.77
C GLU A 21 -2.89 -24.11 -9.25
N LEU A 22 -1.94 -23.28 -9.67
CA LEU A 22 -0.61 -23.71 -10.09
C LEU A 22 0.14 -24.47 -8.98
N ILE A 23 0.12 -23.95 -7.75
CA ILE A 23 0.72 -24.59 -6.57
C ILE A 23 0.09 -25.96 -6.33
N LYS A 24 -1.25 -26.03 -6.37
CA LYS A 24 -2.01 -27.25 -6.14
C LYS A 24 -1.73 -28.32 -7.20
N LEU A 25 -1.79 -27.95 -8.48
CA LEU A 25 -1.58 -28.89 -9.60
C LEU A 25 -0.18 -29.50 -9.60
N ASN A 26 0.82 -28.73 -9.15
CA ASN A 26 2.21 -29.19 -9.08
C ASN A 26 2.57 -29.83 -7.73
N SER A 27 1.59 -29.99 -6.82
CA SER A 27 1.81 -30.55 -5.47
C SER A 27 2.96 -29.86 -4.71
N LEU A 28 3.17 -28.56 -4.95
CA LEU A 28 4.26 -27.82 -4.32
C LEU A 28 3.98 -27.68 -2.82
N LYS A 29 5.01 -27.87 -2.01
CA LYS A 29 4.96 -27.75 -0.54
C LYS A 29 5.94 -26.68 -0.10
N LYS A 30 5.64 -26.00 1.01
CA LYS A 30 6.54 -25.00 1.62
C LYS A 30 6.96 -23.90 0.64
N VAL A 31 5.98 -23.41 -0.14
CA VAL A 31 6.22 -22.45 -1.22
C VAL A 31 6.59 -21.08 -0.66
N ILE A 32 7.64 -20.47 -1.19
CA ILE A 32 7.97 -19.06 -0.97
C ILE A 32 7.67 -18.30 -2.26
N TYR A 33 6.67 -17.43 -2.23
CA TYR A 33 6.30 -16.62 -3.40
C TYR A 33 7.14 -15.33 -3.45
N SER A 34 7.74 -15.04 -4.61
CA SER A 34 8.59 -13.85 -4.77
C SER A 34 8.03 -12.90 -5.82
N GLU A 35 7.85 -11.62 -5.46
CA GLU A 35 7.28 -10.58 -6.32
C GLU A 35 8.26 -9.38 -6.42
N PRO A 36 9.13 -9.33 -7.43
CA PRO A 36 10.18 -8.30 -7.55
C PRO A 36 9.67 -6.91 -7.98
N TYR A 37 8.40 -6.84 -8.41
CA TYR A 37 7.70 -5.62 -8.82
C TYR A 37 6.36 -5.52 -8.08
N ALA A 38 6.47 -5.48 -6.75
CA ALA A 38 5.34 -5.65 -5.86
C ALA A 38 4.29 -4.56 -6.05
N GLY A 39 4.69 -3.28 -6.12
CA GLY A 39 3.77 -2.17 -5.98
C GLY A 39 2.92 -2.34 -4.70
N GLY A 40 1.64 -2.65 -4.88
CA GLY A 40 0.74 -3.02 -3.78
C GLY A 40 0.82 -4.47 -3.30
N ALA A 41 1.63 -5.35 -3.89
CA ALA A 41 1.80 -6.76 -3.48
C ALA A 41 0.49 -7.57 -3.37
N GLY A 42 -0.55 -7.20 -4.15
CA GLY A 42 -1.89 -7.75 -3.97
C GLY A 42 -1.97 -9.27 -4.18
N ALA A 43 -1.16 -9.82 -5.10
CA ALA A 43 -1.06 -11.26 -5.31
C ALA A 43 -0.39 -11.95 -4.12
N ALA A 44 0.80 -11.48 -3.74
CA ALA A 44 1.58 -12.02 -2.61
C ALA A 44 0.78 -12.01 -1.30
N ILE A 45 0.17 -10.88 -0.93
CA ILE A 45 -0.59 -10.74 0.31
C ILE A 45 -1.79 -11.70 0.33
N ASN A 46 -2.54 -11.80 -0.76
CA ASN A 46 -3.65 -12.76 -0.84
C ASN A 46 -3.17 -14.21 -0.66
N LEU A 47 -2.08 -14.61 -1.33
CA LEU A 47 -1.52 -15.95 -1.21
C LEU A 47 -1.09 -16.26 0.23
N LEU A 48 -0.50 -15.28 0.92
CA LEU A 48 -0.09 -15.40 2.32
C LEU A 48 -1.31 -15.54 3.24
N LEU A 49 -2.27 -14.63 3.14
CA LEU A 49 -3.47 -14.61 4.00
C LEU A 49 -4.37 -15.83 3.77
N ASN A 50 -4.37 -16.39 2.55
CA ASN A 50 -5.09 -17.62 2.23
C ASN A 50 -4.32 -18.89 2.64
N ASN A 51 -3.18 -18.77 3.31
CA ASN A 51 -2.28 -19.89 3.66
C ASN A 51 -1.87 -20.75 2.44
N SER A 52 -1.85 -20.15 1.24
CA SER A 52 -1.48 -20.84 0.00
C SER A 52 0.03 -20.92 -0.19
N VAL A 53 0.79 -20.06 0.50
CA VAL A 53 2.25 -20.03 0.53
C VAL A 53 2.72 -19.91 1.98
N GLU A 54 3.93 -20.39 2.27
CA GLU A 54 4.54 -20.31 3.60
C GLU A 54 5.10 -18.93 3.90
N ALA A 55 5.65 -18.28 2.87
CA ALA A 55 6.21 -16.95 3.01
C ALA A 55 6.14 -16.19 1.68
N ILE A 56 6.27 -14.87 1.77
CA ILE A 56 6.40 -13.98 0.61
C ILE A 56 7.72 -13.20 0.68
N ARG A 57 8.29 -12.91 -0.49
CA ARG A 57 9.42 -11.99 -0.66
C ARG A 57 9.03 -10.94 -1.68
N ILE A 58 8.89 -9.70 -1.24
CA ILE A 58 8.48 -8.59 -2.10
C ILE A 58 9.63 -7.60 -2.27
N ASN A 59 9.73 -7.02 -3.46
CA ASN A 59 10.65 -5.93 -3.75
C ASN A 59 10.00 -4.94 -4.71
N ASP A 60 10.49 -3.71 -4.73
CA ASP A 60 10.12 -2.71 -5.74
C ASP A 60 11.26 -1.71 -5.91
N SER A 61 11.51 -1.24 -7.14
CA SER A 61 12.53 -0.23 -7.41
C SER A 61 12.10 1.18 -6.99
N SER A 62 10.79 1.40 -6.81
CA SER A 62 10.27 2.65 -6.28
C SER A 62 10.65 2.82 -4.82
N ARG A 63 11.49 3.83 -4.53
CA ARG A 63 11.87 4.21 -3.16
C ARG A 63 10.67 4.42 -2.25
N GLY A 64 9.58 5.01 -2.78
CA GLY A 64 8.35 5.25 -2.02
C GLY A 64 7.67 3.95 -1.62
N ILE A 65 7.53 3.02 -2.56
CA ILE A 65 6.92 1.70 -2.32
C ILE A 65 7.77 0.88 -1.36
N TYR A 66 9.09 0.84 -1.58
CA TYR A 66 10.01 0.20 -0.64
C TYR A 66 9.89 0.79 0.76
N SER A 67 9.93 2.13 0.88
CA SER A 67 9.84 2.82 2.18
C SER A 67 8.52 2.51 2.86
N PHE A 68 7.42 2.44 2.11
CA PHE A 68 6.13 2.05 2.66
C PHE A 68 6.18 0.65 3.28
N TRP A 69 6.57 -0.37 2.51
CA TRP A 69 6.62 -1.75 3.00
C TRP A 69 7.59 -1.90 4.18
N ASN A 70 8.77 -1.27 4.09
CA ASN A 70 9.75 -1.28 5.16
C ASN A 70 9.22 -0.65 6.45
N SER A 71 8.51 0.48 6.35
CA SER A 71 7.93 1.16 7.51
C SER A 71 6.78 0.36 8.11
N LEU A 72 5.96 -0.27 7.26
CA LEU A 72 4.85 -1.09 7.69
C LEU A 72 5.32 -2.29 8.52
N ILE A 73 6.35 -2.98 8.03
CA ILE A 73 6.86 -4.23 8.63
C ILE A 73 7.70 -3.94 9.88
N ASN A 74 8.57 -2.93 9.84
CA ASN A 74 9.54 -2.70 10.92
C ASN A 74 9.08 -1.65 11.94
N GLU A 75 8.09 -0.83 11.60
CA GLU A 75 7.58 0.26 12.46
C GLU A 75 6.04 0.26 12.52
N GLY A 76 5.41 -0.92 12.43
CA GLY A 76 3.96 -1.09 12.28
C GLY A 76 3.11 -0.37 13.32
N GLU A 77 3.47 -0.45 14.61
CA GLU A 77 2.74 0.27 15.68
C GLU A 77 2.77 1.78 15.48
N ARG A 78 3.95 2.34 15.17
CA ARG A 78 4.13 3.76 14.87
C ARG A 78 3.36 4.15 13.60
N PHE A 79 3.32 3.26 12.61
CA PHE A 79 2.60 3.47 11.36
C PHE A 79 1.09 3.54 11.60
N ILE A 80 0.53 2.58 12.35
CA ILE A 80 -0.90 2.55 12.72
C ILE A 80 -1.26 3.80 13.53
N ASP A 81 -0.46 4.16 14.54
CA ASP A 81 -0.69 5.35 15.36
C ASP A 81 -0.72 6.63 14.50
N LYS A 82 0.20 6.75 13.55
CA LYS A 82 0.21 7.88 12.61
C LYS A 82 -1.01 7.87 11.70
N VAL A 83 -1.43 6.71 11.19
CA VAL A 83 -2.67 6.57 10.38
C VAL A 83 -3.90 7.02 11.17
N ASP A 84 -4.04 6.60 12.42
CA ASP A 84 -5.21 6.89 13.25
C ASP A 84 -5.28 8.36 13.67
N LYS A 85 -4.12 9.02 13.84
CA LYS A 85 -4.03 10.43 14.26
C LYS A 85 -4.06 11.43 13.11
N THR A 86 -3.80 11.00 11.87
CA THR A 86 -3.73 11.92 10.73
C THR A 86 -5.12 12.20 10.14
N GLU A 87 -5.55 13.46 10.24
CA GLU A 87 -6.73 13.96 9.54
C GLU A 87 -6.44 14.20 8.05
N VAL A 88 -7.32 13.75 7.16
CA VAL A 88 -7.19 13.95 5.72
C VAL A 88 -7.71 15.34 5.33
N THR A 89 -6.79 16.30 5.23
CA THR A 89 -7.08 17.67 4.76
C THR A 89 -6.26 18.01 3.51
N LEU A 90 -6.63 19.07 2.77
CA LEU A 90 -5.79 19.54 1.64
C LEU A 90 -4.41 19.99 2.09
N LYS A 91 -4.32 20.61 3.28
CA LYS A 91 -3.05 21.02 3.88
C LYS A 91 -2.17 19.81 4.15
N GLU A 92 -2.74 18.77 4.75
CA GLU A 92 -2.03 17.51 5.02
C GLU A 92 -1.61 16.85 3.70
N TRP A 93 -2.50 16.79 2.72
CA TRP A 93 -2.19 16.27 1.39
C TRP A 93 -1.02 17.01 0.73
N GLN A 94 -1.00 18.34 0.79
CA GLN A 94 0.12 19.15 0.27
C GLN A 94 1.43 18.84 1.00
N SER A 95 1.38 18.72 2.32
CA SER A 95 2.54 18.34 3.15
C SER A 95 3.11 16.97 2.73
N GLN A 96 2.26 15.95 2.66
CA GLN A 96 2.64 14.60 2.23
C GLN A 96 3.12 14.58 0.77
N ARG A 97 2.52 15.41 -0.10
CA ARG A 97 2.96 15.57 -1.49
C ARG A 97 4.37 16.15 -1.58
N LEU A 98 4.72 17.10 -0.72
CA LEU A 98 6.06 17.69 -0.66
C LEU A 98 7.08 16.68 -0.12
N ILE A 99 6.76 15.96 0.96
CA ILE A 99 7.60 14.88 1.50
C ILE A 99 7.90 13.85 0.40
N PHE A 100 6.88 13.37 -0.29
CA PHE A 100 7.04 12.38 -1.37
C PHE A 100 7.93 12.88 -2.51
N LYS A 101 7.77 14.15 -2.93
CA LYS A 101 8.54 14.74 -4.04
C LYS A 101 9.99 15.04 -3.67
N ASN A 102 10.24 15.50 -2.46
CA ASN A 102 11.56 16.00 -2.06
C ASN A 102 12.45 14.91 -1.43
N SER A 103 11.90 13.76 -1.08
CA SER A 103 12.68 12.66 -0.50
C SER A 103 13.62 12.03 -1.53
N THR A 104 14.91 12.02 -1.22
CA THR A 104 15.96 11.39 -2.03
C THR A 104 16.42 10.05 -1.47
N THR A 105 16.07 9.75 -0.22
CA THR A 105 16.40 8.51 0.49
C THR A 105 15.14 7.82 1.00
N THR A 106 15.28 6.56 1.42
CA THR A 106 14.21 5.82 2.08
C THR A 106 14.04 6.30 3.52
N SER A 107 12.80 6.39 3.99
CA SER A 107 12.49 6.83 5.36
C SER A 107 11.06 6.47 5.75
N PHE A 108 10.79 6.48 7.07
CA PHE A 108 9.43 6.32 7.59
C PHE A 108 8.46 7.35 7.00
N ASP A 109 8.86 8.63 6.94
CA ASP A 109 7.99 9.70 6.43
C ASP A 109 7.71 9.56 4.94
N LEU A 110 8.67 9.09 4.13
CA LEU A 110 8.42 8.75 2.73
C LEU A 110 7.46 7.56 2.61
N GLY A 111 7.59 6.55 3.49
CA GLY A 111 6.68 5.41 3.54
C GLY A 111 5.24 5.83 3.86
N PHE A 112 5.06 6.66 4.89
CA PHE A 112 3.75 7.20 5.26
C PHE A 112 3.17 8.10 4.16
N ALA A 113 3.98 9.00 3.58
CA ALA A 113 3.54 9.87 2.49
C ALA A 113 3.08 9.05 1.27
N THR A 114 3.79 7.96 0.96
CA THR A 114 3.42 7.04 -0.13
C THR A 114 2.07 6.38 0.14
N PHE A 115 1.85 5.86 1.35
CA PHE A 115 0.56 5.31 1.76
C PHE A 115 -0.55 6.36 1.66
N PHE A 116 -0.35 7.52 2.28
CA PHE A 116 -1.32 8.62 2.30
C PHE A 116 -1.77 8.95 0.89
N LEU A 117 -0.82 9.26 -0.01
CA LEU A 117 -1.11 9.60 -1.40
C LEU A 117 -1.79 8.45 -2.16
N SER A 118 -1.43 7.19 -1.91
CA SER A 118 -2.12 6.05 -2.52
C SER A 118 -3.61 6.01 -2.15
N ARG A 119 -3.95 6.39 -0.91
CA ARG A 119 -5.33 6.39 -0.41
C ARG A 119 -6.12 7.62 -0.84
N THR A 120 -5.46 8.77 -0.93
CA THR A 120 -6.13 10.06 -1.19
C THR A 120 -6.09 10.52 -2.63
N ASN A 121 -5.25 9.93 -3.49
CA ASN A 121 -5.17 10.32 -4.90
C ASN A 121 -6.17 9.59 -5.79
N ARG A 122 -6.54 10.25 -6.90
CA ARG A 122 -7.36 9.66 -7.96
C ARG A 122 -6.71 8.36 -8.45
N SER A 123 -7.51 7.29 -8.45
CA SER A 123 -7.08 5.92 -8.84
C SER A 123 -5.86 5.35 -8.09
N GLY A 124 -5.46 5.94 -6.97
CA GLY A 124 -4.26 5.53 -6.22
C GLY A 124 -2.94 5.85 -6.94
N ILE A 125 -3.00 6.68 -7.99
CA ILE A 125 -1.80 7.10 -8.72
C ILE A 125 -1.03 8.12 -7.86
N LEU A 126 0.17 7.77 -7.42
CA LEU A 126 1.00 8.62 -6.55
C LEU A 126 1.31 9.99 -7.19
N ALA A 127 1.39 10.07 -8.51
CA ALA A 127 1.61 11.31 -9.25
C ALA A 127 0.35 12.17 -9.47
N ALA A 128 -0.85 11.61 -9.27
CA ALA A 128 -2.10 12.32 -9.52
C ALA A 128 -2.45 13.35 -8.43
N GLY A 129 -3.55 14.07 -8.66
CA GLY A 129 -4.16 14.96 -7.66
C GLY A 129 -5.06 14.21 -6.68
N PRO A 130 -5.53 14.91 -5.63
CA PRO A 130 -6.43 14.33 -4.64
C PRO A 130 -7.79 13.96 -5.27
N ILE A 131 -8.43 12.93 -4.71
CA ILE A 131 -9.83 12.59 -4.97
C ILE A 131 -10.67 13.82 -4.63
N GLY A 132 -11.59 14.24 -5.50
CA GLY A 132 -12.34 15.48 -5.32
C GLY A 132 -11.65 16.76 -5.81
N GLY A 133 -10.38 16.72 -6.21
CA GLY A 133 -9.65 17.91 -6.64
C GLY A 133 -9.25 18.82 -5.46
N GLN A 134 -8.83 20.05 -5.74
CA GLN A 134 -8.24 20.95 -4.72
C GLN A 134 -9.23 21.97 -4.15
N ASP A 135 -10.54 21.75 -4.31
CA ASP A 135 -11.57 22.62 -3.78
C ASP A 135 -11.94 22.23 -2.33
N GLU A 136 -11.82 23.17 -1.39
CA GLU A 136 -12.06 22.89 0.04
C GLU A 136 -13.48 22.44 0.34
N LYS A 137 -14.49 22.99 -0.36
CA LYS A 137 -15.90 22.62 -0.13
C LYS A 137 -16.14 21.16 -0.52
N THR A 138 -15.58 20.74 -1.65
CA THR A 138 -15.66 19.37 -2.14
C THR A 138 -14.98 18.38 -1.19
N GLN A 139 -13.82 18.76 -0.65
CA GLN A 139 -13.07 17.92 0.30
C GLN A 139 -13.83 17.67 1.60
N LYS A 140 -14.49 18.70 2.15
CA LYS A 140 -15.33 18.58 3.35
C LYS A 140 -16.49 17.60 3.15
N VAL A 141 -17.07 17.55 1.96
CA VAL A 141 -18.17 16.63 1.64
C VAL A 141 -17.68 15.19 1.49
N LEU A 142 -16.50 14.98 0.90
CA LEU A 142 -15.95 13.64 0.67
C LEU A 142 -15.54 12.90 1.94
N ASN A 143 -15.13 13.63 2.98
CA ASN A 143 -14.81 13.10 4.33
C ASN A 143 -14.01 11.78 4.30
N ILE A 144 -12.95 11.74 3.48
CA ILE A 144 -12.10 10.56 3.34
C ILE A 144 -11.37 10.31 4.67
N LYS A 145 -11.36 9.07 5.12
CA LYS A 145 -10.57 8.64 6.28
C LYS A 145 -9.55 7.59 5.87
N LEU A 146 -8.39 7.63 6.50
CA LEU A 146 -7.45 6.52 6.45
C LEU A 146 -7.95 5.41 7.38
N VAL A 147 -7.72 4.16 7.01
CA VAL A 147 -8.16 2.99 7.76
C VAL A 147 -6.98 2.03 7.88
N ALA A 148 -6.66 1.62 9.11
CA ALA A 148 -5.52 0.76 9.42
C ALA A 148 -5.85 -0.75 9.38
N ASP A 149 -7.07 -1.15 9.08
CA ASP A 149 -7.53 -2.54 9.23
C ASP A 149 -6.69 -3.55 8.43
N LEU A 150 -6.35 -3.22 7.18
CA LEU A 150 -5.50 -4.08 6.33
C LEU A 150 -4.03 -4.06 6.74
N ILE A 151 -3.60 -3.04 7.49
CA ILE A 151 -2.24 -2.94 8.01
C ILE A 151 -2.05 -3.92 9.17
N LYS A 152 -3.08 -4.08 10.02
CA LYS A 152 -3.03 -4.97 11.19
C LYS A 152 -2.96 -6.46 10.84
N LEU A 153 -3.17 -6.82 9.57
CA LEU A 153 -3.13 -8.20 9.08
C LEU A 153 -1.76 -8.62 8.55
N ILE A 154 -0.82 -7.67 8.43
CA ILE A 154 0.51 -7.83 7.82
C ILE A 154 1.56 -7.62 8.89
#